data_AF-A0A1K1Q5I2-F1
#
_entry.id   AF-A0A1K1Q5I2-F1
#
_cell.length_a   1.000
_cell.length_b   1.000
_cell.length_c   1.000
_cell.angle_alpha   90.00
_cell.angle_beta   90.00
_cell.angle_gamma   90.00
#
_symmetry.space_group_name_H-M   'P 1'
#
loop_
_entity.id
_entity.type
_entity.pdbx_description
1 polymer ?
#
loop_
_entity_poly.entity_id
_entity_poly.type
_entity_poly.pdbx_seq_one_letter_code
_entity_poly.pdbx_strand_id
1 'polypeptide(L)'
;MIAKKTLNSLNGASTRTIITNSYIEAQTGQPQPHSINTIVRQERDIGIANRLTTKPLNLRIFNDNGTPTTMYRTYTADDIAYVFKSSATQFGYTYYPITGDINKWQWKPNTLVLFIRNKQRKQVPTLKFEILQIIDTNTLTAEMLAHITDVTPILNMHFNSILKIGNPSTNFAPDQSYIGLTSGADIYESAFKGSNPLTMIL
;
A
#
# COMPACT_ATOMS: atom_id res chain seq x y z
N MET A 1 21.54 -0.66 -7.87
CA MET A 1 21.98 -0.07 -6.58
C MET A 1 20.88 -0.08 -5.51
N ILE A 2 19.59 -0.08 -5.90
CA ILE A 2 18.42 -0.12 -5.00
C ILE A 2 18.36 -1.42 -4.17
N ALA A 3 18.51 -2.59 -4.81
CA ALA A 3 18.46 -3.90 -4.14
C ALA A 3 19.48 -4.09 -2.98
N LYS A 4 20.66 -3.46 -3.05
CA LYS A 4 21.72 -3.65 -2.04
C LYS A 4 21.43 -2.91 -0.73
N LYS A 5 20.63 -1.83 -0.78
CA LYS A 5 20.27 -1.03 0.41
C LYS A 5 19.09 -1.67 1.18
N THR A 6 18.13 -2.27 0.46
CA THR A 6 16.92 -2.90 1.02
C THR A 6 17.20 -4.25 1.70
N LEU A 7 18.23 -4.99 1.27
CA LEU A 7 18.58 -6.31 1.85
C LEU A 7 19.16 -6.21 3.28
N ASN A 8 19.85 -5.12 3.61
CA ASN A 8 20.50 -4.97 4.93
C ASN A 8 19.51 -4.61 6.05
N SER A 9 18.29 -4.17 5.71
CA SER A 9 17.22 -3.86 6.67
C SER A 9 16.26 -5.03 6.89
N LEU A 10 16.54 -6.22 6.33
CA LEU A 10 15.66 -7.37 6.42
C LEU A 10 15.81 -8.10 7.74
N ASN A 11 14.69 -8.64 8.22
CA ASN A 11 14.75 -9.54 9.35
C ASN A 11 15.24 -10.94 8.93
N GLY A 12 15.53 -11.77 9.93
CA GLY A 12 16.03 -13.13 9.68
C GLY A 12 15.07 -14.03 8.90
N ALA A 13 13.75 -13.81 8.98
CA ALA A 13 12.77 -14.61 8.25
C ALA A 13 12.79 -14.29 6.75
N SER A 14 12.72 -13.01 6.37
CA SER A 14 12.77 -12.60 4.96
C SER A 14 14.11 -12.92 4.33
N THR A 15 15.20 -12.74 5.07
CA THR A 15 16.55 -13.11 4.61
C THR A 15 16.63 -14.60 4.28
N ARG A 16 16.12 -15.47 5.16
CA ARG A 16 16.08 -16.92 4.90
C ARG A 16 15.26 -17.27 3.66
N THR A 17 14.06 -16.71 3.51
CA THR A 17 13.21 -16.98 2.34
C THR A 17 13.90 -16.58 1.04
N ILE A 18 14.54 -15.40 1.00
CA ILE A 18 15.25 -14.92 -0.19
C ILE A 18 16.42 -15.85 -0.53
N ILE A 19 17.21 -16.24 0.46
CA ILE A 19 18.34 -17.17 0.27
C ILE A 19 17.84 -18.52 -0.27
N THR A 20 16.82 -19.09 0.37
CA THR A 20 16.23 -20.37 -0.04
C THR A 20 15.69 -20.32 -1.47
N ASN A 21 14.89 -19.32 -1.81
CA ASN A 21 14.32 -19.19 -3.15
C ASN A 21 15.39 -18.90 -4.21
N SER A 22 16.43 -18.15 -3.87
CA SER A 22 17.57 -17.93 -4.77
C SER A 22 18.35 -19.22 -5.03
N TYR A 23 18.54 -20.03 -4.00
CA TYR A 23 19.18 -21.32 -4.13
C TYR A 23 18.36 -22.29 -4.99
N ILE A 24 17.05 -22.39 -4.75
CA ILE A 24 16.15 -23.24 -5.55
C ILE A 24 16.13 -22.80 -7.01
N GLU A 25 16.06 -21.49 -7.29
CA GLU A 25 16.13 -20.99 -8.66
C GLU A 25 17.45 -21.37 -9.34
N ALA A 26 18.57 -21.22 -8.64
CA ALA A 26 19.88 -21.59 -9.16
C ALA A 26 19.99 -23.09 -9.45
N GLN A 27 19.37 -23.96 -8.64
CA GLN A 27 19.39 -25.40 -8.85
C GLN A 27 18.48 -25.86 -9.99
N THR A 28 17.30 -25.26 -10.12
CA THR A 28 16.24 -25.74 -11.02
C THR A 28 16.21 -25.00 -12.35
N GLY A 29 16.84 -23.82 -12.43
CA GLY A 29 16.70 -22.89 -13.55
C GLY A 29 15.31 -22.25 -13.66
N GLN A 30 14.39 -22.58 -12.75
CA GLN A 30 13.01 -22.08 -12.77
C GLN A 30 12.87 -20.86 -11.85
N PRO A 31 12.32 -19.73 -12.34
CA PRO A 31 12.08 -18.54 -11.54
C PRO A 31 11.36 -18.83 -10.22
N GLN A 32 11.90 -18.32 -9.11
CA GLN A 32 11.27 -18.43 -7.80
C GLN A 32 10.67 -17.10 -7.33
N PRO A 33 9.52 -17.09 -6.61
CA PRO A 33 8.79 -15.86 -6.28
C PRO A 33 9.56 -14.83 -5.45
N HIS A 34 10.57 -15.23 -4.70
CA HIS A 34 11.35 -14.33 -3.82
C HIS A 34 12.86 -14.47 -3.99
N SER A 35 13.33 -15.05 -5.09
CA SER A 35 14.76 -15.08 -5.37
C SER A 35 15.30 -13.67 -5.60
N ILE A 36 16.60 -13.49 -5.37
CA ILE A 36 17.30 -12.23 -5.68
C ILE A 36 17.13 -11.88 -7.17
N ASN A 37 17.24 -12.87 -8.05
CA ASN A 37 17.09 -12.67 -9.50
C ASN A 37 15.69 -12.14 -9.85
N THR A 38 14.64 -12.74 -9.29
CA THR A 38 13.26 -12.28 -9.51
C THR A 38 13.05 -10.88 -8.94
N ILE A 39 13.57 -10.59 -7.75
CA ILE A 39 13.47 -9.26 -7.13
C ILE A 39 14.15 -8.20 -8.00
N VAL A 40 15.35 -8.47 -8.50
CA VAL A 40 16.09 -7.55 -9.39
C VAL A 40 15.38 -7.40 -10.73
N ARG A 41 15.00 -8.51 -11.38
CA ARG A 41 14.34 -8.52 -12.69
C ARG A 41 13.01 -7.78 -12.69
N GLN A 42 12.27 -7.84 -11.59
CA GLN A 42 10.96 -7.20 -11.44
C GLN A 42 11.03 -5.85 -10.72
N GLU A 43 12.24 -5.35 -10.42
CA GLU A 43 12.48 -4.09 -9.69
C GLU A 43 11.64 -3.98 -8.42
N ARG A 44 11.62 -5.07 -7.62
CA ARG A 44 10.75 -5.16 -6.43
C ARG A 44 11.43 -4.59 -5.21
N ASP A 45 10.66 -3.77 -4.49
CA ASP A 45 10.92 -3.44 -3.10
C ASP A 45 10.14 -4.39 -2.16
N ILE A 46 10.66 -4.50 -0.93
CA ILE A 46 10.13 -5.40 0.10
C ILE A 46 9.08 -4.65 0.88
N GLY A 47 7.89 -5.24 1.02
CA GLY A 47 6.73 -4.52 1.50
C GLY A 47 6.39 -4.72 2.96
N ILE A 48 5.61 -3.77 3.47
CA ILE A 48 4.86 -3.88 4.72
C ILE A 48 3.36 -3.82 4.42
N ALA A 49 2.61 -4.70 5.10
CA ALA A 49 1.17 -4.70 5.07
C ALA A 49 0.59 -3.56 5.93
N ASN A 50 -0.39 -2.82 5.41
CA ASN A 50 -1.19 -1.90 6.21
C ASN A 50 -2.70 -2.27 6.10
N ARG A 51 -3.56 -1.72 6.97
CA ARG A 51 -4.97 -2.11 7.08
C ARG A 51 -5.91 -0.95 6.72
N LEU A 52 -6.62 -1.09 5.61
CA LEU A 52 -7.95 -0.50 5.36
C LEU A 52 -8.92 -1.60 4.96
N THR A 53 -10.19 -1.52 5.29
CA THR A 53 -11.12 -2.66 5.15
C THR A 53 -11.81 -2.70 3.78
N THR A 54 -11.90 -3.88 3.14
CA THR A 54 -12.61 -4.09 1.84
C THR A 54 -14.15 -4.01 1.94
N LYS A 55 -14.69 -3.44 3.01
CA LYS A 55 -16.13 -3.46 3.25
C LYS A 55 -16.73 -2.15 2.73
N PRO A 56 -17.95 -2.17 2.19
CA PRO A 56 -18.78 -0.98 2.07
C PRO A 56 -18.64 -0.11 3.32
N LEU A 57 -18.01 1.05 3.18
CA LEU A 57 -17.94 2.04 4.24
C LEU A 57 -19.15 2.95 4.10
N ASN A 58 -20.03 2.90 5.10
CA ASN A 58 -21.10 3.87 5.24
C ASN A 58 -20.54 5.08 5.98
N LEU A 59 -20.36 6.18 5.26
CA LEU A 59 -19.80 7.40 5.84
C LEU A 59 -20.86 8.48 5.89
N ARG A 60 -20.84 9.24 6.99
CA ARG A 60 -21.62 10.46 7.13
C ARG A 60 -20.91 11.56 6.34
N ILE A 61 -21.61 12.13 5.37
CA ILE A 61 -21.07 13.20 4.52
C ILE A 61 -21.16 14.55 5.26
N PHE A 62 -20.19 15.42 5.03
CA PHE A 62 -20.24 16.82 5.42
C PHE A 62 -20.38 17.65 4.16
N ASN A 63 -21.19 18.72 4.20
CA ASN A 63 -21.25 19.65 3.09
C ASN A 63 -19.93 20.44 2.96
N ASP A 64 -19.78 21.21 1.89
CA ASP A 64 -18.58 22.01 1.59
C ASP A 64 -18.21 23.02 2.71
N ASN A 65 -19.15 23.28 3.63
CA ASN A 65 -18.99 24.14 4.79
C ASN A 65 -18.69 23.38 6.10
N GLY A 66 -18.41 22.07 6.03
CA GLY A 66 -18.17 21.23 7.22
C GLY A 66 -19.40 20.97 8.09
N THR A 67 -20.60 21.32 7.62
CA THR A 67 -21.86 21.03 8.32
C THR A 67 -22.27 19.59 8.04
N PRO A 68 -22.60 18.78 9.05
CA PRO A 68 -22.97 17.40 8.83
C PRO A 68 -24.33 17.30 8.13
N THR A 69 -24.32 16.83 6.88
CA THR A 69 -25.56 16.44 6.18
C THR A 69 -25.63 14.92 6.20
N THR A 70 -26.63 14.36 6.88
CA THR A 70 -26.76 12.91 7.00
C THR A 70 -27.22 12.31 5.67
N MET A 71 -26.26 12.06 4.79
CA MET A 71 -26.38 11.14 3.67
C MET A 71 -25.44 9.98 3.93
N TYR A 72 -25.95 8.76 3.78
CA TYR A 72 -25.15 7.55 3.84
C TYR A 72 -24.70 7.23 2.43
N ARG A 73 -23.41 7.35 2.16
CA ARG A 73 -22.81 6.88 0.92
C ARG A 73 -21.99 5.62 1.21
N THR A 74 -22.16 4.65 0.33
CA THR A 74 -21.36 3.43 0.33
C THR A 74 -20.13 3.67 -0.53
N TYR A 75 -18.94 3.51 0.05
CA TYR A 75 -17.69 3.44 -0.70
C TYR A 75 -17.20 1.99 -0.75
N THR A 76 -16.95 1.50 -1.96
CA THR A 76 -16.19 0.27 -2.18
C THR A 76 -14.70 0.56 -2.21
N ALA A 77 -13.90 -0.51 -2.18
CA ALA A 77 -12.47 -0.43 -2.35
C ALA A 77 -12.04 0.27 -3.67
N ASP A 78 -12.73 -0.07 -4.75
CA ASP A 78 -12.48 0.48 -6.08
C ASP A 78 -12.78 1.98 -6.09
N ASP A 79 -13.86 2.42 -5.43
CA ASP A 79 -14.20 3.84 -5.31
C ASP A 79 -13.09 4.61 -4.57
N ILE A 80 -12.59 4.06 -3.47
CA ILE A 80 -11.52 4.69 -2.67
C ILE A 80 -10.23 4.78 -3.48
N ALA A 81 -9.85 3.69 -4.17
CA ALA A 81 -8.66 3.70 -5.03
C ALA A 81 -8.79 4.71 -6.18
N TYR A 82 -9.99 4.83 -6.76
CA TYR A 82 -10.29 5.82 -7.79
C TYR A 82 -10.15 7.25 -7.29
N VAL A 83 -10.60 7.56 -6.07
CA VAL A 83 -10.43 8.88 -5.44
C VAL A 83 -8.96 9.26 -5.38
N PHE A 84 -8.10 8.39 -4.83
CA PHE A 84 -6.67 8.69 -4.72
C PHE A 84 -5.96 8.75 -6.07
N LYS A 85 -6.34 7.88 -7.02
CA LYS A 85 -5.82 7.95 -8.40
C LYS A 85 -6.15 9.29 -9.04
N SER A 86 -7.41 9.70 -8.95
CA SER A 86 -7.90 10.94 -9.55
C SER A 86 -7.25 12.15 -8.91
N SER A 87 -7.15 12.17 -7.59
CA SER A 87 -6.47 13.21 -6.81
C SER A 87 -5.01 13.36 -7.24
N ALA A 88 -4.25 12.26 -7.26
CA ALA A 88 -2.85 12.29 -7.67
C ALA A 88 -2.67 12.70 -9.15
N THR A 89 -3.59 12.30 -10.02
CA THR A 89 -3.54 12.64 -11.46
C THR A 89 -3.84 14.12 -11.68
N GLN A 90 -4.81 14.67 -10.94
CA GLN A 90 -5.25 16.06 -11.08
C GLN A 90 -4.23 17.06 -10.51
N PHE A 91 -3.66 16.77 -9.34
CA PHE A 91 -2.79 17.70 -8.63
C PHE A 91 -1.30 17.34 -8.68
N GLY A 92 -0.94 16.26 -9.40
CA GLY A 92 0.40 15.68 -9.43
C GLY A 92 0.74 14.82 -8.19
N TYR A 93 0.03 15.01 -7.09
CA TYR A 93 0.14 14.22 -5.87
C TYR A 93 -1.17 14.29 -5.06
N THR A 94 -1.30 13.40 -4.06
CA THR A 94 -2.39 13.41 -3.07
C THR A 94 -1.85 12.99 -1.70
N TYR A 95 -2.67 13.15 -0.66
CA TYR A 95 -2.35 12.66 0.67
C TYR A 95 -3.14 11.39 0.99
N TYR A 96 -2.44 10.39 1.52
CA TYR A 96 -3.01 9.11 1.90
C TYR A 96 -2.73 8.84 3.39
N PRO A 97 -3.76 8.81 4.24
CA PRO A 97 -3.58 8.60 5.67
C PRO A 97 -3.28 7.12 5.97
N ILE A 98 -2.46 6.87 6.99
CA ILE A 98 -2.05 5.51 7.35
C ILE A 98 -2.17 5.23 8.85
N THR A 99 -2.77 4.10 9.18
CA THR A 99 -2.98 3.68 10.58
C THR A 99 -1.73 3.05 11.19
N GLY A 100 -0.85 2.48 10.36
CA GLY A 100 0.43 1.93 10.79
C GLY A 100 1.37 3.00 11.36
N ASP A 101 2.18 2.59 12.33
CA ASP A 101 3.25 3.40 12.90
C ASP A 101 4.52 3.26 12.04
N ILE A 102 4.71 4.17 11.09
CA ILE A 102 5.88 4.15 10.19
C ILE A 102 7.19 4.35 10.94
N ASN A 103 7.18 5.05 12.09
CA ASN A 103 8.41 5.30 12.85
C ASN A 103 9.01 4.03 13.45
N LYS A 104 8.24 2.94 13.53
CA LYS A 104 8.75 1.61 13.89
C LYS A 104 9.37 0.87 12.71
N TRP A 105 9.32 1.42 11.50
CA TRP A 105 9.85 0.77 10.32
C TRP A 105 11.33 1.09 10.23
N GLN A 106 12.16 0.05 10.15
CA GLN A 106 13.62 0.19 10.07
C GLN A 106 14.10 0.78 8.73
N TRP A 107 13.19 1.01 7.79
CA TRP A 107 13.45 1.51 6.44
C TRP A 107 12.33 2.47 6.03
N LYS A 108 12.64 3.37 5.10
CA LYS A 108 11.68 4.35 4.58
C LYS A 108 11.04 3.81 3.30
N PRO A 109 9.71 3.58 3.28
CA PRO A 109 9.00 3.14 2.10
C PRO A 109 9.04 4.21 1.01
N ASN A 110 9.13 3.78 -0.25
CA ASN A 110 9.20 4.66 -1.42
C ASN A 110 7.99 4.47 -2.35
N THR A 111 7.14 3.48 -2.09
CA THR A 111 6.05 3.08 -2.97
C THR A 111 4.80 2.74 -2.15
N LEU A 112 3.61 3.04 -2.64
CA LEU A 112 2.35 2.59 -2.03
C LEU A 112 1.62 1.71 -3.05
N VAL A 113 1.20 0.50 -2.66
CA VAL A 113 0.41 -0.38 -3.53
C VAL A 113 -0.95 -0.70 -2.90
N LEU A 114 -2.02 -0.30 -3.55
CA LEU A 114 -3.38 -0.65 -3.18
C LEU A 114 -3.70 -2.06 -3.71
N PHE A 115 -4.16 -2.92 -2.82
CA PHE A 115 -4.61 -4.28 -3.15
C PHE A 115 -6.11 -4.35 -3.00
N ILE A 116 -6.82 -4.62 -4.08
CA ILE A 116 -8.28 -4.67 -4.07
C ILE A 116 -8.75 -6.10 -4.25
N ARG A 117 -9.79 -6.46 -3.50
CA ARG A 117 -10.41 -7.77 -3.58
C ARG A 117 -11.23 -7.89 -4.87
N ASN A 118 -10.84 -8.81 -5.74
CA ASN A 118 -11.61 -9.13 -6.94
C ASN A 118 -12.86 -9.98 -6.63
N LYS A 119 -13.67 -10.26 -7.66
CA LYS A 119 -14.90 -11.07 -7.55
C LYS A 119 -14.67 -12.47 -6.98
N GLN A 120 -13.47 -13.03 -7.17
CA GLN A 120 -13.04 -14.34 -6.66
C GLN A 120 -12.48 -14.27 -5.23
N ARG A 121 -12.66 -13.14 -4.54
CA ARG A 121 -12.16 -12.87 -3.19
C ARG A 121 -10.63 -12.88 -3.04
N LYS A 122 -9.89 -12.83 -4.16
CA LYS A 122 -8.43 -12.71 -4.16
C LYS A 122 -8.05 -11.23 -4.11
N GLN A 123 -7.01 -10.91 -3.34
CA GLN A 123 -6.46 -9.55 -3.29
C GLN A 123 -5.52 -9.36 -4.48
N VAL A 124 -5.77 -8.35 -5.30
CA VAL A 124 -5.03 -8.10 -6.54
C VAL A 124 -4.42 -6.69 -6.47
N PRO A 125 -3.12 -6.53 -6.75
CA PRO A 125 -2.52 -5.20 -6.83
C PRO A 125 -3.24 -4.42 -7.94
N THR A 126 -3.81 -3.27 -7.59
CA THR A 126 -4.68 -2.50 -8.49
C THR A 126 -4.13 -1.11 -8.77
N LEU A 127 -3.48 -0.50 -7.79
CA LEU A 127 -2.86 0.82 -7.98
C LEU A 127 -1.53 0.92 -7.26
N LYS A 128 -0.51 1.46 -7.92
CA LYS A 128 0.81 1.78 -7.36
C LYS A 128 0.99 3.30 -7.35
N PHE A 129 1.63 3.83 -6.32
CA PHE A 129 2.05 5.23 -6.23
C PHE A 129 3.49 5.29 -5.75
N GLU A 130 4.18 6.36 -6.09
CA GLU A 130 5.44 6.75 -5.44
C GLU A 130 5.13 7.48 -4.13
N ILE A 131 5.88 7.20 -3.07
CA ILE A 131 5.85 7.94 -1.81
C ILE A 131 6.87 9.06 -1.91
N LEU A 132 6.35 10.28 -2.05
CA LEU A 132 7.15 11.50 -2.16
C LEU A 132 7.59 12.00 -0.79
N GLN A 133 6.75 11.82 0.23
CA GLN A 133 7.01 12.27 1.59
C GLN A 133 6.21 11.47 2.61
N ILE A 134 6.76 11.31 3.80
CA ILE A 134 6.09 10.76 4.98
C ILE A 134 5.98 11.89 6.01
N ILE A 135 4.78 12.12 6.52
CA ILE A 135 4.46 13.21 7.45
C ILE A 135 3.89 12.59 8.72
N ASP A 136 4.59 12.77 9.84
CA ASP A 136 4.13 12.29 11.14
C ASP A 136 3.10 13.24 11.72
N THR A 137 1.83 12.88 11.51
CA THR A 137 0.68 13.63 11.98
C THR A 137 -0.52 12.69 12.06
N ASN A 138 -1.40 12.97 13.02
CA ASN A 138 -2.72 12.36 13.17
C ASN A 138 -3.86 13.32 12.78
N THR A 139 -3.53 14.44 12.12
CA THR A 139 -4.49 15.46 11.66
C THR A 139 -4.24 15.83 10.20
N LEU A 140 -5.32 16.17 9.49
CA LEU A 140 -5.30 16.68 8.11
C LEU A 140 -5.48 18.20 8.12
N THR A 141 -4.58 18.93 7.46
CA THR A 141 -4.73 20.39 7.28
C THR A 141 -5.69 20.70 6.13
N ALA A 142 -6.24 21.91 6.09
CA ALA A 142 -7.09 22.36 4.98
C ALA A 142 -6.37 22.27 3.62
N GLU A 143 -5.07 22.57 3.58
CA GLU A 143 -4.23 22.44 2.39
C GLU A 143 -4.12 20.98 1.91
N MET A 144 -3.98 20.03 2.84
CA MET A 144 -3.94 18.61 2.51
C MET A 144 -5.27 18.14 1.94
N LEU A 145 -6.38 18.56 2.56
CA LEU A 145 -7.73 18.22 2.11
C LEU A 145 -8.01 18.78 0.71
N ALA A 146 -7.50 19.97 0.37
CA ALA A 146 -7.66 20.56 -0.95
C ALA A 146 -7.01 19.75 -2.09
N HIS A 147 -6.09 18.83 -1.77
CA HIS A 147 -5.44 17.93 -2.73
C HIS A 147 -6.12 16.57 -2.85
N ILE A 148 -7.35 16.44 -2.36
CA ILE A 148 -8.11 15.18 -2.37
C ILE A 148 -9.49 15.45 -2.97
N THR A 149 -9.77 14.81 -4.10
CA THR A 149 -10.99 15.06 -4.89
C THR A 149 -12.28 14.69 -4.16
N ASP A 150 -12.21 13.76 -3.21
CA ASP A 150 -13.30 13.43 -2.29
C ASP A 150 -12.69 13.08 -0.93
N VAL A 151 -12.84 13.98 0.03
CA VAL A 151 -12.31 13.81 1.39
C VAL A 151 -13.17 12.90 2.25
N THR A 152 -14.37 12.54 1.81
CA THR A 152 -15.31 11.72 2.60
C THR A 152 -14.68 10.43 3.12
N PRO A 153 -13.94 9.62 2.31
CA PRO A 153 -13.35 8.36 2.75
C PRO A 153 -12.34 8.48 3.89
N ILE A 154 -11.77 9.66 4.10
CA ILE A 154 -10.70 9.90 5.07
C ILE A 154 -11.15 10.76 6.25
N LEU A 155 -12.22 11.55 6.08
CA LEU A 155 -12.85 12.26 7.18
C LEU A 155 -13.38 11.23 8.18
N ASN A 156 -12.96 11.34 9.43
CA ASN A 156 -13.20 10.39 10.55
C ASN A 156 -12.31 9.14 10.60
N MET A 157 -11.28 9.05 9.77
CA MET A 157 -10.29 7.97 9.89
C MET A 157 -9.28 8.30 10.99
N HIS A 158 -8.98 7.34 11.87
CA HIS A 158 -7.82 7.43 12.76
C HIS A 158 -6.56 7.02 12.01
N PHE A 159 -5.52 7.85 12.04
CA PHE A 159 -4.21 7.56 11.44
C PHE A 159 -3.07 8.14 12.29
N ASN A 160 -1.86 7.62 12.11
CA ASN A 160 -0.67 8.04 12.85
C ASN A 160 0.31 8.84 11.98
N SER A 161 0.23 8.65 10.66
CA SER A 161 1.01 9.42 9.68
C SER A 161 0.20 9.61 8.40
N ILE A 162 0.70 10.49 7.53
CA ILE A 162 0.19 10.74 6.19
C ILE A 162 1.32 10.53 5.18
N LEU A 163 1.01 9.84 4.09
CA LEU A 163 1.88 9.72 2.92
C LEU A 163 1.50 10.78 1.89
N LYS A 164 2.44 11.60 1.46
CA LYS A 164 2.34 12.35 0.20
C LYS A 164 2.69 11.38 -0.92
N ILE A 165 1.72 11.04 -1.76
CA ILE A 165 1.88 10.05 -2.82
C ILE A 165 1.63 10.67 -4.19
N GLY A 166 2.35 10.21 -5.21
CA GLY A 166 2.24 10.70 -6.58
C GLY A 166 2.45 9.60 -7.61
N ASN A 167 2.48 9.98 -8.89
CA ASN A 167 2.82 9.09 -10.01
C ASN A 167 2.03 7.76 -10.02
N PRO A 168 0.68 7.82 -10.06
CA PRO A 168 -0.14 6.61 -10.04
C PRO A 168 0.13 5.74 -11.26
N SER A 169 0.28 4.43 -11.03
CA SER A 169 0.54 3.43 -12.08
C SER A 169 -0.27 2.16 -11.85
N THR A 170 -0.70 1.54 -12.94
CA THR A 170 -1.33 0.21 -12.95
C THR A 170 -0.41 -0.84 -13.58
N ASN A 171 0.85 -0.50 -13.82
CA ASN A 171 1.84 -1.45 -14.33
C ASN A 171 2.40 -2.26 -13.16
N PHE A 172 1.89 -3.48 -13.03
CA PHE A 172 2.38 -4.51 -12.13
C PHE A 172 3.03 -5.61 -12.98
N ALA A 173 4.11 -6.22 -12.50
CA ALA A 173 4.58 -7.42 -13.16
C ALA A 173 3.48 -8.51 -13.05
N PRO A 174 3.22 -9.30 -14.11
CA PRO A 174 2.10 -10.26 -14.16
C PRO A 174 2.10 -11.30 -13.03
N ASP A 175 3.26 -11.52 -12.39
CA ASP A 175 3.48 -12.56 -11.36
C ASP A 175 4.02 -11.98 -10.03
N GLN A 176 3.79 -10.68 -9.77
CA GLN A 176 4.38 -9.98 -8.61
C GLN A 176 3.75 -10.43 -7.29
N SER A 177 4.40 -11.39 -6.64
CA SER A 177 4.30 -11.64 -5.20
C SER A 177 5.12 -10.57 -4.45
N TYR A 178 4.84 -10.27 -3.18
CA TYR A 178 5.69 -9.39 -2.37
C TYR A 178 6.09 -10.12 -1.12
N ILE A 179 7.35 -10.01 -0.67
CA ILE A 179 7.78 -10.66 0.58
C ILE A 179 7.59 -9.71 1.74
N GLY A 180 7.00 -10.18 2.84
CA GLY A 180 6.80 -9.38 4.05
C GLY A 180 8.10 -9.26 4.82
N LEU A 181 8.42 -8.05 5.28
CA LEU A 181 9.64 -7.78 6.02
C LEU A 181 9.75 -8.58 7.34
N THR A 182 8.63 -8.80 8.03
CA THR A 182 8.65 -9.39 9.39
C THR A 182 8.40 -10.89 9.40
N SER A 183 7.62 -11.41 8.46
CA SER A 183 7.26 -12.82 8.43
C SER A 183 8.13 -13.64 7.50
N GLY A 184 8.78 -13.02 6.51
CA GLY A 184 9.42 -13.72 5.40
C GLY A 184 8.45 -14.53 4.53
N ALA A 185 7.16 -14.47 4.82
CA ALA A 185 6.10 -15.04 4.01
C ALA A 185 5.72 -14.05 2.91
N ASP A 186 5.01 -14.54 1.90
CA ASP A 186 4.32 -13.68 0.96
C ASP A 186 3.44 -12.70 1.76
N ILE A 187 3.51 -11.41 1.43
CA ILE A 187 2.66 -10.39 2.04
C ILE A 187 1.20 -10.77 1.83
N TYR A 188 0.87 -11.47 0.75
CA TYR A 188 -0.45 -12.03 0.56
C TYR A 188 -0.85 -12.95 1.73
N GLU A 189 0.04 -13.86 2.13
CA GLU A 189 -0.22 -14.78 3.23
C GLU A 189 -0.15 -14.10 4.60
N SER A 190 0.68 -13.07 4.76
CA SER A 190 0.91 -12.42 6.05
C SER A 190 -0.05 -11.26 6.33
N ALA A 191 -0.42 -10.48 5.32
CA ALA A 191 -1.30 -9.31 5.43
C ALA A 191 -2.76 -9.70 5.47
N PHE A 192 -3.15 -10.71 4.66
CA PHE A 192 -4.55 -11.05 4.45
C PHE A 192 -5.03 -12.24 5.31
N LYS A 193 -4.19 -12.75 6.23
CA LYS A 193 -4.64 -13.61 7.33
C LYS A 193 -5.47 -12.78 8.31
N GLY A 194 -6.80 -12.87 8.21
CA GLY A 194 -7.76 -12.18 9.08
C GLY A 194 -8.78 -11.32 8.31
N SER A 195 -9.37 -10.33 8.97
CA SER A 195 -10.43 -9.47 8.43
C SER A 195 -9.93 -8.44 7.40
N ASN A 196 -9.73 -8.90 6.15
CA ASN A 196 -9.80 -8.14 4.88
C ASN A 196 -9.11 -6.76 4.76
N PRO A 197 -7.77 -6.66 4.74
CA PRO A 197 -7.10 -5.41 4.38
C PRO A 197 -7.08 -5.11 2.85
N LEU A 198 -6.97 -3.82 2.49
CA LEU A 198 -7.02 -3.22 1.14
C LEU A 198 -5.73 -2.49 0.68
N THR A 199 -4.71 -2.34 1.52
CA THR A 199 -3.59 -1.46 1.15
C THR A 199 -2.26 -1.90 1.74
N MET A 200 -1.24 -1.93 0.91
CA MET A 200 0.12 -2.30 1.27
C MET A 200 1.05 -1.14 0.95
N ILE A 201 2.05 -0.92 1.79
CA ILE A 201 3.02 0.16 1.64
C ILE A 201 4.37 -0.52 1.35
N LEU A 202 4.97 -0.17 0.22
CA LEU A 202 6.18 -0.75 -0.38
C LEU A 202 7.41 0.16 -0.31
#